data_AF-A0A2V9QGU3-F1
#
_entry.id   AF-A0A2V9QGU3-F1
#
_cell.length_a   1.000
_cell.length_b   1.000
_cell.length_c   1.000
_cell.angle_alpha   90.00
_cell.angle_beta   90.00
_cell.angle_gamma   90.00
#
_symmetry.space_group_name_H-M   'P 1'
#
loop_
_entity.id
_entity.type
_entity.pdbx_description
1 polymer ?
#
loop_
_entity_poly.entity_id
_entity_poly.type
_entity_poly.pdbx_seq_one_letter_code
_entity_poly.pdbx_strand_id
1 'polypeptide(L)'
;NFDEFHFGGRANIVLILASLLLGIATHAVWDSFTHAGTWPYRHIEVLRRPIHLPMIGWVQLYKIFQHSSTILGLAILACCLLDWCRKDFVPVGISAPASTGPEILTIVLIFGIGTLGAAIRAIAGVGLTFNHAMLPQFVGEFKVTAVALVWWQLVAYGALLSSRRNKVTGGTLPDLQ
;
A
#
# COMPACT_ATOMS: atom_id res chain seq x y z
N ASN A 1 31.33 -5.09 8.55
CA ASN A 1 31.57 -6.53 8.40
C ASN A 1 30.24 -7.18 8.03
N PHE A 2 29.77 -6.96 6.79
CA PHE A 2 28.46 -7.40 6.28
C PHE A 2 28.62 -8.15 4.95
N ASP A 3 29.80 -8.72 4.70
CA ASP A 3 30.24 -9.12 3.36
C ASP A 3 29.92 -10.56 2.97
N GLU A 4 28.99 -11.26 3.63
CA GLU A 4 28.69 -12.65 3.23
C GLU A 4 27.23 -13.06 3.50
N PHE A 5 26.27 -12.32 2.97
CA PHE A 5 24.91 -12.84 2.80
C PHE A 5 24.87 -13.81 1.60
N HIS A 6 25.31 -15.05 1.82
CA HIS A 6 25.17 -16.16 0.87
C HIS A 6 23.69 -16.52 0.67
N PHE A 7 23.01 -15.89 -0.29
CA PHE A 7 21.58 -16.12 -0.61
C PHE A 7 21.19 -17.58 -0.97
N GLY A 8 22.11 -18.56 -0.96
CA GLY A 8 21.86 -19.96 -1.35
C GLY A 8 21.84 -21.00 -0.23
N GLY A 9 22.11 -20.65 1.03
CA GLY A 9 22.13 -21.60 2.14
C GLY A 9 20.73 -21.95 2.67
N ARG A 10 20.42 -23.23 2.91
CA ARG A 10 19.15 -23.67 3.54
C ARG A 10 18.82 -22.89 4.82
N ALA A 11 19.85 -22.52 5.60
CA ALA A 11 19.73 -21.70 6.79
C ALA A 11 19.17 -20.28 6.51
N ASN A 12 19.59 -19.65 5.40
CA ASN A 12 19.09 -18.32 5.04
C ASN A 12 17.64 -18.36 4.57
N ILE A 13 17.24 -19.41 3.85
CA ILE A 13 15.83 -19.63 3.50
C ILE A 13 14.98 -19.84 4.76
N VAL A 14 15.47 -20.64 5.72
CA VAL A 14 14.77 -20.83 7.01
C VAL A 14 14.66 -19.51 7.78
N LEU A 15 15.71 -18.69 7.81
CA LEU A 15 15.67 -17.37 8.45
C LEU A 15 14.69 -16.42 7.74
N ILE A 16 14.66 -16.41 6.41
CA ILE A 16 13.70 -15.63 5.64
C ILE A 16 12.27 -16.07 5.95
N LEU A 17 12.01 -17.38 5.95
CA LEU A 17 10.69 -17.94 6.29
C LEU A 17 10.31 -17.64 7.74
N ALA A 18 11.24 -17.78 8.69
CA ALA A 18 11.01 -17.46 10.09
C ALA A 18 10.70 -15.98 10.28
N SER A 19 11.45 -15.09 9.63
CA SER A 19 11.19 -13.64 9.65
C SER A 19 9.84 -13.29 9.02
N LEU A 20 9.48 -13.94 7.91
CA LEU A 20 8.20 -13.76 7.24
C LEU A 20 7.04 -14.23 8.13
N LEU A 21 7.15 -15.43 8.69
CA LEU A 21 6.14 -16.00 9.60
C LEU A 21 6.00 -15.16 10.86
N LEU A 22 7.12 -14.70 11.43
CA LEU A 22 7.12 -13.82 12.58
C LEU A 22 6.41 -12.51 12.24
N GLY A 23 6.72 -11.90 11.10
CA GLY A 23 6.05 -10.68 10.62
C GLY A 23 4.55 -10.88 10.39
N ILE A 24 4.14 -11.98 9.77
CA ILE A 24 2.72 -12.33 9.59
C ILE A 24 2.04 -12.51 10.95
N ALA A 25 2.69 -13.20 11.89
CA ALA A 25 2.15 -13.45 13.21
C ALA A 25 1.97 -12.16 14.02
N THR A 26 2.98 -11.29 14.09
CA THR A 26 2.83 -9.98 14.77
C THR A 26 1.78 -9.12 14.10
N HIS A 27 1.70 -9.14 12.77
CA HIS A 27 0.67 -8.40 12.04
C HIS A 27 -0.73 -8.92 12.35
N ALA A 28 -0.95 -10.25 12.33
CA ALA A 28 -2.24 -10.86 12.65
C ALA A 28 -2.66 -10.64 14.11
N VAL A 29 -1.70 -10.68 15.03
CA VAL A 29 -1.92 -10.32 16.44
C VAL A 29 -2.34 -8.86 16.55
N TRP A 30 -1.63 -7.94 15.90
CA TRP A 30 -1.97 -6.51 15.89
C TRP A 30 -3.34 -6.23 15.25
N ASP A 31 -3.65 -6.89 14.15
CA ASP A 31 -4.95 -6.81 13.47
C ASP A 31 -6.10 -7.24 14.41
N SER A 32 -5.84 -8.25 15.24
CA SER A 32 -6.78 -8.72 16.24
C SER A 32 -7.08 -7.68 17.33
N PHE A 33 -6.21 -6.71 17.58
CA PHE A 33 -6.49 -5.59 18.50
C PHE A 33 -7.21 -4.40 17.82
N THR A 34 -7.15 -4.29 16.50
CA THR A 34 -7.69 -3.14 15.76
C THR A 34 -9.01 -3.41 15.05
N HIS A 35 -9.51 -4.65 15.05
CA HIS A 35 -10.81 -5.02 14.49
C HIS A 35 -11.87 -5.36 15.54
N ALA A 36 -13.10 -4.91 15.30
CA ALA A 36 -14.25 -5.27 16.11
C ALA A 36 -14.69 -6.71 15.78
N GLY A 37 -14.75 -7.58 16.79
CA GLY A 37 -15.27 -8.95 16.67
C GLY A 37 -14.28 -10.08 16.98
N THR A 38 -13.00 -9.75 17.16
CA THR A 38 -11.90 -10.68 17.46
C THR A 38 -11.84 -11.07 18.95
N TRP A 39 -11.12 -12.14 19.27
CA TRP A 39 -11.02 -12.63 20.66
C TRP A 39 -10.52 -11.57 21.66
N PRO A 40 -9.48 -10.74 21.37
CA PRO A 40 -9.03 -9.68 22.27
C PRO A 40 -10.09 -8.59 22.49
N TYR A 41 -10.82 -8.21 21.43
CA TYR A 41 -11.94 -7.26 21.53
C TYR A 41 -13.05 -7.76 22.46
N ARG A 42 -13.28 -9.08 22.50
CA ARG A 42 -14.31 -9.70 23.36
C ARG A 42 -13.87 -9.87 24.81
N HIS A 43 -12.58 -10.03 25.08
CA HIS A 43 -12.07 -10.35 26.43
C HIS A 43 -11.39 -9.17 27.13
N ILE A 44 -10.93 -8.15 26.40
CA ILE A 44 -10.24 -7.00 26.98
C ILE A 44 -11.18 -5.78 26.97
N GLU A 45 -11.77 -5.49 28.14
CA GLU A 45 -12.74 -4.41 28.31
C GLU A 45 -12.19 -3.02 27.95
N VAL A 46 -10.88 -2.82 28.11
CA VAL A 46 -10.19 -1.56 27.78
C VAL A 46 -10.35 -1.20 26.30
N LEU A 47 -10.36 -2.17 25.38
CA LEU A 47 -10.53 -1.89 23.94
C LEU A 47 -11.94 -1.41 23.56
N ARG A 48 -12.93 -1.75 24.39
CA ARG A 48 -14.33 -1.35 24.22
C ARG A 48 -14.66 -0.02 24.89
N ARG A 49 -13.76 0.52 25.71
CA ARG A 49 -14.01 1.79 26.41
C ARG A 49 -14.20 2.91 25.39
N PRO A 50 -15.36 3.57 25.38
CA PRO A 50 -15.58 4.72 24.54
C PRO A 50 -14.81 5.90 25.13
N ILE A 51 -13.91 6.49 24.34
CA ILE A 51 -13.25 7.76 24.67
C ILE A 51 -14.02 8.87 23.98
N HIS A 52 -14.30 9.93 24.72
CA HIS A 52 -14.88 11.14 24.17
C HIS A 52 -13.76 12.02 23.59
N LEU A 53 -13.75 12.19 22.27
CA LEU A 53 -12.86 13.11 21.59
C LEU A 53 -13.63 14.42 21.30
N PRO A 54 -13.11 15.59 21.72
CA PRO A 54 -13.82 16.88 21.63
C PRO A 54 -14.34 17.26 20.24
N MET A 55 -13.73 16.73 19.17
CA MET A 55 -14.06 17.04 17.77
C MET A 55 -14.77 15.91 17.01
N ILE A 56 -14.75 14.68 17.53
CA ILE A 56 -15.16 13.46 16.80
C ILE A 56 -16.31 12.74 17.51
N GLY A 57 -16.56 13.06 18.79
CA GLY A 57 -17.55 12.39 19.62
C GLY A 57 -17.01 11.11 20.26
N TRP A 58 -17.89 10.15 20.52
CA TRP A 58 -17.53 8.90 21.18
C TRP A 58 -16.87 7.92 20.20
N VAL A 59 -15.60 7.62 20.41
CA VAL A 59 -14.81 6.71 19.58
C VAL A 59 -14.30 5.55 20.44
N GLN A 60 -14.43 4.32 19.94
CA GLN A 60 -13.91 3.14 20.63
C GLN A 60 -12.38 3.09 20.53
N LEU A 61 -11.73 2.62 21.60
CA LEU A 61 -10.26 2.57 21.72
C LEU A 61 -9.57 1.86 20.55
N TYR A 62 -10.17 0.78 20.05
CA TYR A 62 -9.59 0.01 18.93
C TYR A 62 -9.43 0.86 17.66
N LYS A 63 -10.34 1.81 17.39
CA LYS A 63 -10.24 2.73 16.25
C LYS A 63 -9.09 3.71 16.42
N ILE A 64 -8.79 4.08 17.66
CA ILE A 64 -7.64 4.94 17.98
C ILE A 64 -6.35 4.19 17.64
N PHE A 65 -6.19 2.95 18.11
CA PHE A 65 -5.03 2.11 17.74
C PHE A 65 -4.89 1.91 16.24
N GLN A 66 -6.01 1.76 15.52
CA GLN A 66 -6.02 1.67 14.07
C GLN A 66 -5.42 2.93 13.42
N HIS A 67 -5.82 4.12 13.85
CA HIS A 67 -5.29 5.39 13.32
C HIS A 67 -3.87 5.70 13.81
N SER A 68 -3.53 5.33 15.05
CA SER A 68 -2.18 5.49 15.61
C SER A 68 -1.12 4.75 14.78
N SER A 69 -1.48 3.59 14.23
CA SER A 69 -0.59 2.81 13.35
C SER A 69 -0.24 3.57 12.07
N THR A 70 -1.22 4.24 11.46
CA THR A 70 -0.99 5.07 10.27
C THR A 70 -0.12 6.28 10.59
N ILE A 71 -0.38 6.96 11.71
CA ILE A 71 0.41 8.12 12.14
C ILE A 71 1.86 7.71 12.41
N LEU A 72 2.06 6.61 13.14
CA LEU A 72 3.39 6.10 13.43
C LEU A 72 4.12 5.66 12.16
N GLY A 73 3.45 4.95 11.26
CA GLY A 73 4.01 4.57 9.96
C GLY A 73 4.43 5.77 9.13
N LEU A 74 3.59 6.81 9.09
CA LEU A 74 3.92 8.06 8.39
C LEU A 74 5.09 8.81 9.04
N ALA A 75 5.16 8.83 10.37
CA ALA A 75 6.26 9.43 11.11
C ALA A 75 7.59 8.72 10.82
N ILE A 76 7.60 7.38 10.82
CA ILE A 76 8.77 6.58 10.47
C ILE A 76 9.20 6.88 9.03
N LEU A 77 8.27 6.89 8.08
CA LEU A 77 8.56 7.24 6.68
C LEU A 77 9.15 8.64 6.55
N ALA A 78 8.59 9.63 7.25
CA ALA A 78 9.12 10.98 7.27
C ALA A 78 10.53 11.02 7.87
N CYS A 79 10.79 10.32 8.97
CA CYS A 79 12.12 10.22 9.57
C CYS A 79 13.13 9.57 8.62
N CYS A 80 12.78 8.47 7.96
CA CYS A 80 13.63 7.81 6.98
C CYS A 80 13.92 8.72 5.78
N LEU A 81 12.91 9.44 5.28
CA LEU A 81 13.09 10.39 4.19
C LEU A 81 14.03 11.53 4.59
N LEU A 82 13.85 12.08 5.79
CA LEU A 82 14.72 13.12 6.33
C LEU A 82 16.16 12.62 6.55
N ASP A 83 16.33 11.40 7.06
CA ASP A 83 17.63 10.77 7.26
C ASP A 83 18.33 10.51 5.91
N TRP A 84 17.58 10.04 4.91
CA TRP A 84 18.08 9.84 3.55
C TRP A 84 18.48 11.18 2.89
N CYS A 85 17.64 12.21 2.99
CA CYS A 85 17.97 13.55 2.50
C CYS A 85 19.20 14.16 3.18
N ARG A 86 19.50 13.78 4.43
CA ARG A 86 20.67 14.27 5.18
C ARG A 86 21.95 13.51 4.84
N LYS A 87 21.85 12.22 4.51
CA LYS A 87 23.03 11.36 4.35
C LYS A 87 23.63 11.41 2.96
N ASP A 88 22.81 11.41 1.89
CA ASP A 88 23.34 11.41 0.51
C ASP A 88 22.30 11.95 -0.48
N PHE A 89 22.03 13.25 -0.48
CA PHE A 89 21.39 13.88 -1.63
C PHE A 89 22.46 14.15 -2.70
N VAL A 90 22.89 13.09 -3.40
CA VAL A 90 23.50 13.27 -4.72
C VAL A 90 22.33 13.60 -5.64
N PRO A 91 22.26 14.81 -6.23
CA PRO A 91 21.30 15.06 -7.27
C PRO A 91 21.66 14.08 -8.38
N VAL A 92 20.88 13.00 -8.52
CA VAL A 92 20.88 12.21 -9.75
C VAL A 92 20.58 13.26 -10.81
N GLY A 93 21.56 13.57 -11.65
CA GLY A 93 21.40 14.54 -12.71
C GLY A 93 20.14 14.14 -13.46
N ILE A 94 19.06 14.91 -13.24
CA ILE A 94 17.78 14.69 -13.90
C ILE A 94 18.12 14.99 -15.35
N SER A 95 18.44 13.93 -16.10
CA SER A 95 18.50 14.00 -17.55
C SER A 95 17.18 14.66 -17.95
N ALA A 96 17.29 15.73 -18.73
CA ALA A 96 16.17 16.62 -19.08
C ALA A 96 14.87 15.85 -19.28
N PRO A 97 13.73 16.38 -18.79
CA PRO A 97 12.51 15.61 -18.59
C PRO A 97 12.16 14.79 -19.83
N ALA A 98 12.07 13.47 -19.67
CA ALA A 98 11.20 12.68 -20.53
C ALA A 98 9.87 13.43 -20.60
N SER A 99 9.34 13.66 -21.81
CA SER A 99 8.25 14.61 -22.03
C SER A 99 7.14 14.40 -21.00
N THR A 100 6.96 15.38 -20.12
CA THR A 100 6.20 15.19 -18.87
C THR A 100 4.70 15.01 -19.15
N GLY A 101 4.24 15.40 -20.33
CA GLY A 101 2.85 15.29 -20.78
C GLY A 101 2.31 13.85 -20.83
N PRO A 102 2.88 12.95 -21.66
CA PRO A 102 2.40 11.56 -21.78
C PRO A 102 2.52 10.75 -20.48
N GLU A 103 3.50 11.03 -19.63
CA GLU A 103 3.64 10.35 -18.32
C GLU A 103 2.55 10.80 -17.34
N ILE A 104 2.33 12.10 -17.19
CA ILE A 104 1.24 12.64 -16.35
C ILE A 104 -0.11 12.15 -16.88
N LEU A 105 -0.33 12.17 -18.19
CA LEU A 105 -1.56 11.66 -18.80
C LEU A 105 -1.78 10.18 -18.46
N THR A 106 -0.72 9.36 -18.51
CA THR A 106 -0.81 7.94 -18.15
C THR A 106 -1.21 7.77 -16.68
N ILE A 107 -0.62 8.52 -15.77
CA ILE A 107 -0.99 8.49 -14.34
C ILE A 107 -2.45 8.92 -14.16
N VAL A 108 -2.85 10.03 -14.77
CA VAL A 108 -4.24 10.53 -14.72
C VAL A 108 -5.23 9.50 -15.25
N LEU A 109 -4.90 8.81 -16.35
CA LEU A 109 -5.73 7.75 -16.91
C LEU A 109 -5.81 6.54 -15.98
N ILE A 110 -4.69 6.10 -15.39
CA ILE A 110 -4.68 4.95 -14.46
C ILE A 110 -5.61 5.21 -13.25
N PHE A 111 -5.46 6.39 -12.64
CA PHE A 111 -6.30 6.78 -11.50
C PHE A 111 -7.75 7.06 -11.93
N GLY A 112 -7.96 7.70 -13.08
CA GLY A 112 -9.29 7.99 -13.63
C GLY A 112 -10.09 6.73 -13.96
N ILE A 113 -9.48 5.76 -14.65
CA ILE A 113 -10.11 4.48 -14.96
C ILE A 113 -10.38 3.69 -13.67
N GLY A 114 -9.42 3.68 -12.74
CA GLY A 114 -9.59 2.98 -11.46
C GLY A 114 -10.74 3.55 -10.62
N THR A 115 -10.84 4.88 -10.53
CA THR A 115 -11.93 5.56 -9.81
C THR A 115 -13.29 5.37 -10.47
N LEU A 116 -13.36 5.44 -11.81
CA LEU A 116 -14.59 5.18 -12.56
C LEU A 116 -15.07 3.74 -12.37
N GLY A 117 -14.17 2.76 -12.52
CA GLY A 117 -14.49 1.34 -12.32
C GLY A 117 -14.97 1.05 -10.89
N ALA A 118 -14.34 1.68 -9.89
CA ALA A 118 -14.77 1.59 -8.51
C ALA A 118 -16.15 2.22 -8.27
N ALA A 119 -16.44 3.36 -8.88
CA ALA A 119 -17.75 4.00 -8.79
C ALA A 119 -18.85 3.11 -9.39
N ILE A 120 -18.62 2.55 -10.59
CA ILE A 120 -19.57 1.62 -11.24
C ILE A 120 -19.86 0.42 -10.34
N ARG A 121 -18.81 -0.19 -9.78
CA ARG A 121 -18.97 -1.36 -8.89
C ARG A 121 -19.69 -1.01 -7.60
N ALA A 122 -19.35 0.11 -6.97
CA ALA A 122 -20.02 0.55 -5.75
C ALA A 122 -21.50 0.87 -5.98
N ILE A 123 -21.84 1.50 -7.11
CA ILE A 123 -23.24 1.75 -7.52
C ILE A 123 -23.97 0.43 -7.82
N ALA A 124 -23.33 -0.52 -8.51
CA ALA A 124 -23.92 -1.83 -8.79
C ALA A 124 -24.18 -2.65 -7.51
N GLY A 125 -23.30 -2.55 -6.50
CA GLY A 125 -23.44 -3.25 -5.24
C GLY A 125 -24.51 -2.68 -4.31
N VAL A 126 -24.72 -1.36 -4.33
CA VAL A 126 -25.66 -0.65 -3.44
C VAL A 126 -27.01 -0.37 -4.09
N GLY A 127 -27.08 -0.37 -5.43
CA GLY A 127 -28.25 0.05 -6.19
C GLY A 127 -28.37 1.58 -6.31
N LEU A 128 -29.24 2.04 -7.22
CA LEU A 128 -29.41 3.47 -7.54
C LEU A 128 -30.13 4.28 -6.45
N THR A 129 -30.79 3.61 -5.51
CA THR A 129 -31.50 4.25 -4.41
C THR A 129 -30.56 4.45 -3.23
N PHE A 130 -29.83 5.57 -3.23
CA PHE A 130 -28.94 5.93 -2.13
C PHE A 130 -29.73 6.24 -0.85
N ASN A 131 -29.58 5.37 0.15
CA ASN A 131 -29.96 5.67 1.53
C ASN A 131 -28.70 5.90 2.37
N HIS A 132 -28.73 6.83 3.33
CA HIS A 132 -27.59 7.09 4.23
C HIS A 132 -27.10 5.84 4.98
N ALA A 133 -27.98 4.86 5.20
CA ALA A 133 -27.64 3.56 5.79
C ALA A 133 -26.67 2.71 4.93
N MET A 134 -26.60 2.97 3.62
CA MET A 134 -25.76 2.23 2.67
C MET A 134 -24.40 2.90 2.40
N LEU A 135 -24.17 4.11 2.93
CA LEU A 135 -22.91 4.84 2.79
C LEU A 135 -21.69 4.01 3.22
N PRO A 136 -21.70 3.26 4.35
CA PRO A 136 -20.55 2.46 4.75
C PRO A 136 -20.20 1.36 3.74
N GLN A 137 -21.21 0.70 3.18
CA GLN A 137 -21.04 -0.36 2.17
C GLN A 137 -20.54 0.21 0.85
N PHE A 138 -21.13 1.33 0.40
CA PHE A 138 -20.68 2.04 -0.80
C PHE A 138 -19.21 2.45 -0.69
N VAL A 139 -18.83 3.08 0.43
CA VAL A 139 -17.47 3.54 0.67
C VAL A 139 -16.49 2.35 0.75
N GLY A 140 -16.91 1.23 1.33
CA GLY A 140 -16.12 0.00 1.39
C GLY A 140 -15.82 -0.56 -0.01
N GLU A 141 -16.86 -0.85 -0.78
CA GLU A 141 -16.74 -1.39 -2.15
C GLU A 141 -15.94 -0.46 -3.06
N PHE A 142 -16.18 0.86 -2.97
CA PHE A 142 -15.45 1.86 -3.74
C PHE A 142 -13.95 1.84 -3.41
N LYS A 143 -13.57 1.94 -2.13
CA LYS A 143 -12.15 2.01 -1.72
C LYS A 143 -11.39 0.75 -2.14
N VAL A 144 -11.94 -0.43 -1.86
CA VAL A 144 -11.30 -1.71 -2.17
C VAL A 144 -11.11 -1.87 -3.67
N THR A 145 -12.15 -1.58 -4.45
CA THR A 145 -12.10 -1.71 -5.92
C THR A 145 -11.14 -0.70 -6.54
N ALA A 146 -11.14 0.55 -6.08
CA ALA A 146 -10.25 1.59 -6.61
C ALA A 146 -8.78 1.22 -6.40
N VAL A 147 -8.41 0.80 -5.19
CA VAL A 147 -7.03 0.38 -4.87
C VAL A 147 -6.62 -0.82 -5.71
N ALA A 148 -7.49 -1.84 -5.82
CA ALA A 148 -7.19 -3.03 -6.61
C ALA A 148 -6.99 -2.72 -8.10
N LEU A 149 -7.85 -1.90 -8.70
CA LEU A 149 -7.76 -1.53 -10.12
C LEU A 149 -6.52 -0.67 -10.40
N VAL A 150 -6.19 0.30 -9.54
CA VAL A 150 -4.97 1.10 -9.70
C VAL A 150 -3.74 0.20 -9.60
N TRP A 151 -3.71 -0.72 -8.65
CA TRP A 151 -2.60 -1.66 -8.49
C TRP A 151 -2.41 -2.54 -9.73
N TRP A 152 -3.47 -3.15 -10.25
CA TRP A 152 -3.39 -3.98 -11.47
C TRP A 152 -2.93 -3.20 -12.69
N GLN A 153 -3.38 -1.95 -12.85
CA GLN A 153 -2.95 -1.08 -13.94
C GLN A 153 -1.47 -0.71 -13.83
N LEU A 154 -0.96 -0.45 -12.62
CA LEU A 154 0.47 -0.19 -12.40
C LEU A 154 1.33 -1.42 -12.71
N VAL A 155 0.90 -2.62 -12.30
CA VAL A 155 1.60 -3.87 -12.61
C VAL A 155 1.63 -4.12 -14.12
N ALA A 156 0.49 -3.98 -14.80
CA ALA A 156 0.40 -4.13 -16.25
C ALA A 156 1.28 -3.10 -16.98
N TYR A 157 1.22 -1.84 -16.57
CA TYR A 157 2.06 -0.78 -17.11
C TYR A 157 3.56 -1.08 -16.92
N GLY A 158 3.97 -1.49 -15.72
CA GLY A 158 5.35 -1.86 -15.41
C GLY A 158 5.84 -3.05 -16.24
N ALA A 159 5.01 -4.08 -16.42
CA ALA A 159 5.33 -5.25 -17.25
C ALA A 159 5.46 -4.90 -18.75
N LEU A 160 4.61 -4.00 -19.25
CA LEU A 160 4.69 -3.52 -20.64
C LEU A 160 5.95 -2.69 -20.87
N LEU A 161 6.30 -1.81 -19.93
CA LEU A 161 7.54 -1.03 -20.00
C LEU A 161 8.79 -1.92 -19.93
N SER A 162 8.81 -2.90 -19.02
CA SER A 162 9.96 -3.83 -18.90
C SER A 162 10.15 -4.66 -20.16
N SER A 163 9.05 -5.13 -20.77
CA SER A 163 9.09 -5.90 -22.02
C SER A 163 9.59 -5.05 -23.21
N ARG A 164 9.18 -3.77 -23.30
CA ARG A 164 9.68 -2.83 -24.32
C ARG A 164 11.19 -2.56 -24.15
N ARG A 165 11.65 -2.34 -22.92
CA ARG A 165 13.07 -2.10 -22.62
C ARG A 165 13.95 -3.32 -22.98
N ASN A 166 13.47 -4.52 -22.69
CA ASN A 166 14.17 -5.77 -23.02
C ASN A 166 14.26 -6.01 -24.53
N LYS A 167 13.23 -5.66 -25.32
CA LYS A 167 13.28 -5.75 -26.79
C LYS A 167 14.26 -4.78 -27.43
N VAL A 168 14.37 -3.55 -26.91
CA VAL A 168 15.29 -2.52 -27.42
C VAL A 168 16.75 -2.87 -27.13
N THR A 169 17.03 -3.38 -25.92
CA THR A 169 18.39 -3.81 -25.51
C THR A 169 18.80 -5.14 -26.12
N GLY A 170 17.86 -6.06 -26.33
CA GLY A 170 18.12 -7.34 -27.04
C GLY A 170 18.34 -7.19 -28.55
N GLY A 171 17.93 -6.07 -29.17
CA GLY A 171 18.13 -5.78 -30.59
C GLY A 171 19.42 -5.01 -30.92
N THR A 172 20.22 -4.64 -29.92
CA THR A 172 21.43 -3.80 -30.07
C THR A 172 22.75 -4.52 -29.80
N LEU A 173 22.75 -5.86 -29.72
CA LEU A 173 23.96 -6.68 -29.79
C LEU A 173 24.17 -7.16 -31.23
N PRO A 174 24.94 -6.46 -32.09
CA PRO A 174 25.62 -7.15 -33.17
C PRO A 174 26.66 -8.06 -32.54
N ASP A 175 26.66 -9.33 -32.96
CA ASP A 175 27.76 -10.26 -32.75
C ASP A 175 29.09 -9.56 -33.08
N LEU A 176 29.84 -9.24 -32.04
CA LEU A 176 31.26 -8.96 -32.11
C LEU A 176 31.92 -9.81 -31.03
N GLN A 177 32.05 -11.11 -31.30
CA GLN A 177 33.33 -11.78 -31.60
C GLN A 177 33.12 -13.28 -31.80
#